data_AF-A0A8T2SZM4-F1
#
_entry.id   AF-A0A8T2SZM4-F1
#
_cell.length_a   1.000
_cell.length_b   1.000
_cell.length_c   1.000
_cell.angle_alpha   90.00
_cell.angle_beta   90.00
_cell.angle_gamma   90.00
#
_symmetry.space_group_name_H-M   'P 1'
#
loop_
_entity.id
_entity.type
_entity.pdbx_description
1 polymer ?
#
loop_
_entity_poly.entity_id
_entity_poly.type
_entity_poly.pdbx_seq_one_letter_code
_entity_poly.pdbx_strand_id
1 'polypeptide(L)'
;MIVDLISLLFVGIRLEQEFGCVRVGCIYFLSGIGGSLFSLLFIENRVSVGSSGALFGLMGAVVAEIVPNWSKHEGKCPTFATLGVIALLLFIIGLFPHIDNFSHIGGFLFGTMLGYVFFIRPHFDWSKYPMAPHNRITDFTIDSSRKMCKMFLWVVIVVLLAVLYLVFMVLAFRGVNGNDHCSWCRSFSCAPSSHWNCGGGSNSHSICKYMIRGTTMLLTCESNQRSQIYSGTFSLSSIKEFCDELCS
;
A
#
# COMPACT_ATOMS: atom_id res chain seq x y z
N MET A 1 -3.02 -13.96 -4.42
CA MET A 1 -3.00 -13.96 -5.89
C MET A 1 -4.34 -14.27 -6.53
N ILE A 2 -4.95 -15.45 -6.33
CA ILE A 2 -6.25 -15.77 -6.98
C ILE A 2 -7.34 -14.79 -6.53
N VAL A 3 -7.45 -14.55 -5.22
CA VAL A 3 -8.38 -13.57 -4.64
C VAL A 3 -8.13 -12.18 -5.21
N ASP A 4 -6.87 -11.73 -5.27
CA ASP A 4 -6.50 -10.42 -5.83
C ASP A 4 -6.93 -10.28 -7.29
N LEU A 5 -6.71 -11.30 -8.12
CA LEU A 5 -7.08 -11.29 -9.53
C LEU A 5 -8.59 -11.27 -9.73
N ILE A 6 -9.34 -12.07 -8.97
CA ILE A 6 -10.82 -12.10 -9.04
C ILE A 6 -11.39 -10.77 -8.56
N SER A 7 -10.89 -10.23 -7.45
CA SER A 7 -11.31 -8.93 -6.93
C SER A 7 -10.97 -7.80 -7.90
N LEU A 8 -9.79 -7.83 -8.52
CA LEU A 8 -9.39 -6.87 -9.55
C LEU A 8 -10.30 -6.93 -10.76
N LEU A 9 -10.66 -8.14 -11.22
CA LEU A 9 -11.54 -8.30 -12.36
C LEU A 9 -12.94 -7.75 -12.07
N PHE A 10 -13.51 -8.06 -10.89
CA PHE A 10 -14.83 -7.57 -10.49
C PHE A 10 -14.87 -6.05 -10.30
N VAL A 11 -13.93 -5.49 -9.54
CA VAL A 11 -13.89 -4.05 -9.24
C VAL A 11 -13.45 -3.25 -10.46
N GLY A 12 -12.45 -3.74 -11.18
CA GLY A 12 -11.89 -3.12 -12.38
C GLY A 12 -12.92 -3.02 -13.50
N ILE A 13 -13.57 -4.12 -13.89
CA ILE A 13 -14.58 -4.10 -14.97
C ILE A 13 -15.71 -3.12 -14.64
N ARG A 14 -16.20 -3.11 -13.39
CA ARG A 14 -17.25 -2.19 -12.96
C ARG A 14 -16.82 -0.73 -13.12
N LEU A 15 -15.62 -0.38 -12.65
CA LEU A 15 -15.09 0.98 -12.79
C LEU A 15 -14.82 1.37 -14.25
N GLU A 16 -14.33 0.44 -15.07
CA GLU A 16 -14.05 0.70 -16.49
C GLU A 16 -15.33 0.99 -17.28
N GLN A 17 -16.42 0.28 -16.98
CA GLN A 17 -17.73 0.52 -17.61
C GLN A 17 -18.29 1.91 -17.28
N GLU A 18 -17.98 2.45 -16.10
CA GLU A 18 -18.54 3.73 -15.62
C GLU A 18 -17.66 4.95 -15.97
N PHE A 19 -16.34 4.79 -15.88
CA PHE A 19 -15.36 5.89 -16.02
C PHE A 19 -14.45 5.77 -17.23
N GLY A 20 -14.41 4.61 -17.89
CA GLY A 20 -13.57 4.31 -19.03
C GLY A 20 -12.19 3.77 -18.65
N CYS A 21 -11.65 2.91 -19.52
CA CYS A 21 -10.40 2.18 -19.31
C CYS A 21 -9.19 3.09 -19.01
N VAL A 22 -9.03 4.22 -19.70
CA VAL A 22 -7.86 5.11 -19.53
C VAL A 22 -7.76 5.66 -18.10
N ARG A 23 -8.88 6.14 -17.54
CA ARG A 23 -8.86 6.75 -16.19
C ARG A 23 -8.60 5.70 -15.12
N VAL A 24 -9.27 4.56 -15.23
CA VAL A 24 -9.10 3.43 -14.30
C VAL A 24 -7.68 2.87 -14.38
N GLY A 25 -7.13 2.72 -15.60
CA GLY A 25 -5.75 2.31 -15.82
C GLY A 25 -4.73 3.27 -15.20
N CYS A 26 -4.92 4.59 -15.34
CA CYS A 26 -4.08 5.58 -14.69
C CYS A 26 -4.14 5.48 -13.16
N ILE A 27 -5.34 5.36 -12.59
CA ILE A 27 -5.51 5.21 -11.13
C ILE A 27 -4.82 3.92 -10.66
N TYR A 28 -5.04 2.80 -11.34
CA TYR A 28 -4.43 1.52 -11.01
C TYR A 28 -2.90 1.62 -11.01
N PHE A 29 -2.31 2.15 -12.08
CA PHE A 29 -0.86 2.26 -12.21
C PHE A 29 -0.24 3.21 -11.18
N LEU A 30 -0.79 4.42 -11.05
CA LEU A 30 -0.25 5.44 -10.13
C LEU A 30 -0.42 5.03 -8.67
N SER A 31 -1.59 4.49 -8.29
CA SER A 31 -1.81 4.01 -6.92
C SER A 31 -0.90 2.83 -6.57
N GLY A 32 -0.61 1.95 -7.53
CA GLY A 32 0.41 0.90 -7.38
C GLY A 32 1.79 1.47 -7.05
N ILE A 33 2.25 2.47 -7.82
CA ILE A 33 3.52 3.17 -7.53
C ILE A 33 3.50 3.83 -6.14
N GLY A 34 2.40 4.50 -5.80
CA GLY A 34 2.25 5.15 -4.49
C GLY A 34 2.30 4.16 -3.33
N GLY A 35 1.62 3.01 -3.48
CA GLY A 35 1.67 1.91 -2.52
C GLY A 35 3.07 1.33 -2.36
N SER A 36 3.78 1.09 -3.46
CA SER A 36 5.17 0.62 -3.42
C SER A 36 6.12 1.63 -2.78
N LEU A 37 5.99 2.93 -3.08
CA LEU A 37 6.79 3.98 -2.45
C LEU A 37 6.54 4.06 -0.94
N PHE A 38 5.28 3.90 -0.51
CA PHE A 38 4.92 3.87 0.90
C PHE A 38 5.49 2.64 1.61
N SER A 39 5.39 1.46 0.98
CA SER A 39 5.96 0.19 1.45
C SER A 39 7.47 0.26 1.69
N LEU A 40 8.20 0.85 0.74
CA LEU A 40 9.66 0.96 0.78
C LEU A 40 10.18 1.74 2.00
N LEU A 41 9.36 2.59 2.63
CA LEU A 41 9.77 3.27 3.86
C LEU A 41 9.76 2.37 5.08
N PHE A 42 8.90 1.35 5.12
CA PHE A 42 8.71 0.54 6.32
C PHE A 42 9.34 -0.84 6.22
N ILE A 43 9.69 -1.29 5.01
CA ILE A 43 10.27 -2.61 4.78
C ILE A 43 11.63 -2.49 4.10
N GLU A 44 12.66 -2.84 4.87
CA GLU A 44 14.03 -2.94 4.38
C GLU A 44 14.26 -4.31 3.70
N ASN A 45 14.85 -4.32 2.51
CA ASN A 45 15.33 -5.52 1.79
C ASN A 45 14.28 -6.58 1.38
N ARG A 46 12.99 -6.26 1.31
CA ARG A 46 12.00 -7.14 0.66
C ARG A 46 11.31 -6.38 -0.48
N VAL A 47 11.63 -6.75 -1.71
CA VAL A 47 10.89 -6.30 -2.89
C VAL A 47 9.58 -7.09 -2.95
N SER A 48 8.55 -6.62 -2.26
CA SER A 48 7.19 -7.15 -2.46
C SER A 48 6.57 -6.44 -3.67
N VAL A 49 6.71 -7.08 -4.83
CA VAL A 49 6.03 -6.69 -6.08
C VAL A 49 4.62 -7.28 -6.04
N GLY A 50 3.69 -6.56 -5.41
CA GLY A 50 2.30 -6.94 -5.30
C GLY A 50 1.36 -6.05 -6.11
N SER A 51 0.64 -6.61 -7.07
CA SER A 51 -0.49 -5.93 -7.75
C SER A 51 -1.65 -5.58 -6.81
N SER A 52 -1.66 -6.17 -5.62
CA SER A 52 -2.68 -5.95 -4.60
C SER A 52 -2.70 -4.51 -4.07
N GLY A 53 -1.56 -3.80 -4.02
CA GLY A 53 -1.53 -2.37 -3.69
C GLY A 53 -2.38 -1.52 -4.67
N ALA A 54 -2.29 -1.83 -5.97
CA ALA A 54 -3.10 -1.17 -6.99
C ALA A 54 -4.59 -1.54 -6.92
N LEU A 55 -4.92 -2.77 -6.53
CA LEU A 55 -6.30 -3.19 -6.24
C LEU A 55 -6.90 -2.37 -5.09
N PHE A 56 -6.17 -2.22 -3.97
CA PHE A 56 -6.58 -1.35 -2.88
C PHE A 56 -6.71 0.11 -3.32
N GLY A 57 -5.89 0.54 -4.28
CA GLY A 57 -6.05 1.85 -4.90
C GLY A 57 -7.37 2.03 -5.67
N LEU A 58 -7.81 1.01 -6.42
CA LEU A 58 -9.13 1.02 -7.06
C LEU A 58 -10.27 1.03 -6.04
N MET A 59 -10.14 0.29 -4.92
CA MET A 59 -11.11 0.35 -3.83
C MET A 59 -11.17 1.74 -3.21
N GLY A 60 -10.01 2.36 -2.98
CA GLY A 60 -9.91 3.74 -2.51
C GLY A 60 -10.57 4.73 -3.47
N ALA A 61 -10.46 4.49 -4.78
CA ALA A 61 -11.10 5.32 -5.81
C ALA A 61 -12.63 5.21 -5.80
N VAL A 62 -13.19 4.02 -5.56
CA VAL A 62 -14.64 3.84 -5.34
C VAL A 62 -15.09 4.61 -4.10
N VAL A 63 -14.31 4.58 -3.02
CA VAL A 63 -14.60 5.37 -1.81
C VAL A 63 -14.60 6.87 -2.13
N ALA A 64 -13.64 7.34 -2.92
CA ALA A 64 -13.53 8.75 -3.34
C ALA A 64 -14.71 9.21 -4.21
N GLU A 65 -15.37 8.30 -4.90
CA GLU A 65 -16.58 8.56 -5.67
C GLU A 65 -17.83 8.66 -4.79
N ILE A 66 -18.00 7.71 -3.86
CA ILE A 66 -19.22 7.61 -3.05
C ILE A 66 -19.25 8.66 -1.93
N VAL A 67 -18.12 8.95 -1.28
CA VAL A 67 -18.06 9.85 -0.11
C VAL A 67 -18.58 11.27 -0.44
N PRO A 68 -18.13 11.95 -1.51
CA PRO A 68 -18.61 13.29 -1.85
C PRO A 68 -20.09 13.33 -2.30
N ASN A 69 -20.63 12.20 -2.78
CA ASN A 69 -22.00 12.07 -3.27
C ASN A 69 -22.87 11.16 -2.39
N TRP A 70 -22.53 11.04 -1.10
CA TRP A 70 -23.14 10.09 -0.15
C TRP A 70 -24.69 10.15 -0.09
N SER A 71 -25.28 11.32 -0.32
CA SER A 71 -26.73 11.51 -0.29
C SER A 71 -27.45 11.07 -1.57
N LYS A 72 -26.72 10.86 -2.68
CA LYS A 72 -27.30 10.57 -4.00
C LYS A 72 -27.11 9.12 -4.45
N HIS A 73 -26.27 8.36 -3.76
CA HIS A 73 -25.94 6.99 -4.14
C HIS A 73 -26.87 5.98 -3.43
N GLU A 74 -27.76 5.35 -4.21
CA GLU A 74 -28.57 4.22 -3.75
C GLU A 74 -27.67 2.97 -3.63
N GLY A 75 -27.85 2.13 -2.60
CA GLY A 75 -27.03 0.92 -2.43
C GLY A 75 -25.60 1.13 -1.87
N LYS A 76 -25.36 2.25 -1.18
CA LYS A 76 -24.05 2.55 -0.54
C LYS A 76 -23.62 1.55 0.54
N CYS A 77 -24.54 1.13 1.42
CA CYS A 77 -24.23 0.19 2.50
C CYS A 77 -23.70 -1.17 2.02
N PRO A 78 -24.35 -1.85 1.04
CA PRO A 78 -23.81 -3.12 0.54
C PRO A 78 -22.48 -2.92 -0.20
N THR A 79 -22.28 -1.83 -0.96
CA THR A 79 -21.00 -1.57 -1.63
C THR A 79 -19.86 -1.37 -0.64
N PHE A 80 -20.06 -0.55 0.41
CA PHE A 80 -19.07 -0.37 1.47
C PHE A 80 -18.84 -1.65 2.28
N ALA A 81 -19.89 -2.43 2.55
CA ALA A 81 -19.76 -3.71 3.24
C ALA A 81 -18.93 -4.70 2.40
N THR A 82 -19.19 -4.80 1.10
CA THR A 82 -18.40 -5.66 0.19
C THR A 82 -16.94 -5.21 0.12
N LEU A 83 -16.68 -3.91 -0.05
CA LEU A 83 -15.31 -3.37 -0.04
C LEU A 83 -14.62 -3.63 1.30
N GLY A 84 -15.31 -3.44 2.41
CA GLY A 84 -14.80 -3.69 3.76
C GLY A 84 -14.46 -5.15 3.99
N VAL A 85 -15.32 -6.07 3.54
CA VAL A 85 -15.05 -7.52 3.62
C VAL A 85 -13.84 -7.90 2.78
N ILE A 86 -13.75 -7.40 1.53
CA ILE A 86 -12.58 -7.70 0.68
C ILE A 86 -11.31 -7.12 1.30
N ALA A 87 -11.34 -5.88 1.77
CA ALA A 87 -10.20 -5.25 2.45
C ALA A 87 -9.76 -6.03 3.69
N LEU A 88 -10.71 -6.48 4.52
CA LEU A 88 -10.43 -7.29 5.70
C LEU A 88 -9.80 -8.64 5.33
N LEU A 89 -10.36 -9.33 4.33
CA LEU A 89 -9.82 -10.61 3.86
C LEU A 89 -8.40 -10.44 3.32
N LEU A 90 -8.16 -9.42 2.51
CA LEU A 90 -6.84 -9.12 1.96
C LEU A 90 -5.84 -8.67 3.04
N PHE A 91 -6.29 -7.97 4.08
CA PHE A 91 -5.47 -7.62 5.23
C PHE A 91 -5.07 -8.84 6.05
N ILE A 92 -6.01 -9.76 6.33
CA ILE A 92 -5.72 -11.03 7.02
C ILE A 92 -4.73 -11.86 6.20
N ILE A 93 -4.93 -11.93 4.88
CA ILE A 93 -3.99 -12.56 3.95
C ILE A 93 -2.64 -11.83 3.95
N GLY A 94 -2.64 -10.52 4.16
CA GLY A 94 -1.45 -9.70 4.24
C GLY A 94 -0.60 -9.89 5.51
N LEU A 95 -1.11 -10.61 6.52
CA LEU A 95 -0.32 -11.04 7.67
C LEU A 95 0.59 -12.24 7.36
N PHE A 96 0.41 -12.88 6.20
CA PHE A 96 1.28 -13.97 5.76
C PHE A 96 2.64 -13.43 5.30
N PRO A 97 3.73 -14.21 5.48
CA PRO A 97 5.04 -13.82 5.02
C PRO A 97 5.03 -13.58 3.50
N HIS A 98 5.71 -12.52 3.05
CA HIS A 98 5.84 -12.03 1.66
C HIS A 98 4.75 -11.06 1.17
N ILE A 99 3.65 -10.88 1.90
CA ILE A 99 2.64 -9.88 1.55
C ILE A 99 2.83 -8.66 2.45
N ASP A 100 2.76 -7.47 1.86
CA ASP A 100 2.96 -6.23 2.59
C ASP A 100 1.66 -5.42 2.73
N ASN A 101 1.24 -5.25 3.98
CA ASN A 101 0.09 -4.42 4.35
C ASN A 101 0.36 -2.91 4.22
N PHE A 102 1.62 -2.46 4.29
CA PHE A 102 1.94 -1.04 4.04
C PHE A 102 1.64 -0.67 2.59
N SER A 103 1.98 -1.54 1.62
CA SER A 103 1.61 -1.38 0.22
C SER A 103 0.09 -1.26 0.02
N HIS A 104 -0.72 -2.02 0.78
CA HIS A 104 -2.19 -1.92 0.72
C HIS A 104 -2.70 -0.58 1.24
N ILE A 105 -2.18 -0.12 2.38
CA ILE A 105 -2.55 1.18 2.97
C ILE A 105 -2.15 2.33 2.05
N GLY A 106 -0.90 2.32 1.58
CA GLY A 106 -0.40 3.32 0.65
C GLY A 106 -1.22 3.33 -0.63
N GLY A 107 -1.45 2.15 -1.22
CA GLY A 107 -2.27 1.99 -2.40
C GLY A 107 -3.67 2.57 -2.23
N PHE A 108 -4.36 2.25 -1.12
CA PHE A 108 -5.67 2.80 -0.80
C PHE A 108 -5.65 4.32 -0.66
N LEU A 109 -4.68 4.88 0.08
CA LEU A 109 -4.55 6.32 0.31
C LEU A 109 -4.34 7.09 -1.00
N PHE A 110 -3.32 6.69 -1.78
CA PHE A 110 -3.04 7.30 -3.09
C PHE A 110 -4.20 7.09 -4.06
N GLY A 111 -4.82 5.92 -4.05
CA GLY A 111 -5.99 5.59 -4.87
C GLY A 111 -7.22 6.44 -4.55
N THR A 112 -7.49 6.73 -3.27
CA THR A 112 -8.57 7.66 -2.89
C THR A 112 -8.32 9.07 -3.40
N MET A 113 -7.08 9.57 -3.27
CA MET A 113 -6.74 10.90 -3.80
C MET A 113 -6.83 10.94 -5.33
N LEU A 114 -6.28 9.94 -6.01
CA LEU A 114 -6.36 9.79 -7.47
C LEU A 114 -7.81 9.66 -7.96
N GLY A 115 -8.63 8.85 -7.28
CA GLY A 115 -10.05 8.71 -7.57
C GLY A 115 -10.77 10.05 -7.48
N TYR A 116 -10.49 10.85 -6.44
CA TYR A 116 -11.05 12.20 -6.33
C TYR A 116 -10.62 13.10 -7.50
N VAL A 117 -9.37 13.00 -7.97
CA VAL A 117 -8.84 13.81 -9.07
C VAL A 117 -9.43 13.40 -10.43
N PHE A 118 -9.50 12.09 -10.71
CA PHE A 118 -9.87 11.53 -12.01
C PHE A 118 -11.39 11.33 -12.20
N PHE A 119 -12.13 11.09 -11.12
CA PHE A 119 -13.58 10.84 -11.19
C PHE A 119 -14.43 12.11 -11.01
N ILE A 120 -13.82 13.26 -10.70
CA ILE A 120 -14.57 14.52 -10.65
C ILE A 120 -15.06 14.87 -12.05
N ARG A 121 -16.31 14.49 -12.36
CA ARG A 121 -16.99 14.98 -13.55
C ARG A 121 -17.47 16.40 -13.25
N PRO A 122 -17.09 17.42 -14.03
CA PRO A 122 -17.85 18.65 -14.06
C PRO A 122 -19.23 18.26 -14.60
N HIS A 123 -20.22 18.23 -13.72
CA HIS A 123 -21.60 17.97 -14.11
C HIS A 123 -22.11 19.21 -14.85
N PHE A 124 -21.74 19.33 -16.14
CA PHE A 124 -22.44 20.18 -17.09
C PHE A 124 -23.70 19.41 -17.53
N ASP A 125 -24.61 19.20 -16.60
CA ASP A 125 -25.91 18.63 -16.90
C ASP A 125 -26.81 19.75 -17.45
N TRP A 126 -26.69 20.00 -18.76
CA TRP A 126 -27.58 20.89 -19.49
C TRP A 126 -28.97 20.27 -19.71
N SER A 127 -29.19 19.01 -19.32
CA SER A 127 -30.36 18.21 -19.70
C SER A 127 -31.48 18.17 -18.64
N LYS A 128 -31.32 18.80 -17.47
CA LYS A 128 -32.23 18.63 -16.33
C LYS A 128 -32.91 19.88 -15.79
N TYR A 129 -33.13 20.89 -16.63
CA TYR A 129 -33.97 22.04 -16.26
C TYR A 129 -35.37 21.94 -16.91
N PRO A 130 -36.28 21.07 -16.45
CA PRO A 130 -37.70 21.34 -16.66
C PRO A 130 -38.00 22.65 -15.93
N MET A 131 -38.58 23.61 -16.65
CA MET A 131 -38.77 24.98 -16.19
C MET A 131 -39.66 25.02 -14.93
N ALA A 132 -39.03 25.04 -13.76
CA ALA A 132 -39.68 25.38 -12.50
C ALA A 132 -39.47 26.89 -12.23
N PRO A 133 -40.49 27.64 -11.77
CA PRO A 133 -40.35 29.05 -11.49
C PRO A 133 -39.65 29.20 -10.13
N HIS A 134 -38.33 29.38 -10.15
CA HIS A 134 -37.56 29.65 -8.94
C HIS A 134 -36.65 30.87 -9.11
N ASN A 135 -36.44 31.58 -8.01
CA ASN A 135 -35.77 32.87 -7.92
C ASN A 135 -34.32 32.78 -8.49
N ARG A 136 -34.13 33.28 -9.72
CA ARG A 136 -32.96 33.00 -10.58
C ARG A 136 -31.63 33.53 -10.04
N ILE A 137 -31.66 34.46 -9.09
CA ILE A 137 -30.49 35.15 -8.52
C ILE A 137 -29.82 34.32 -7.40
N THR A 138 -30.60 33.63 -6.57
CA THR A 138 -30.07 32.82 -5.45
C THR A 138 -29.49 31.48 -5.92
N ASP A 139 -30.04 30.87 -6.98
CA ASP A 139 -29.51 29.61 -7.51
C ASP A 139 -28.15 29.79 -8.22
N PHE A 140 -27.95 30.91 -8.93
CA PHE A 140 -26.70 31.19 -9.63
C PHE A 140 -25.52 31.42 -8.67
N THR A 141 -25.76 32.13 -7.56
CA THR A 141 -24.73 32.41 -6.54
C THR A 141 -24.34 31.16 -5.74
N ILE A 142 -25.32 30.31 -5.39
CA ILE A 142 -25.08 29.04 -4.67
C ILE A 142 -24.40 28.00 -5.58
N ASP A 143 -24.75 27.92 -6.87
CA ASP A 143 -24.08 27.01 -7.82
C ASP A 143 -22.64 27.44 -8.13
N SER A 144 -22.40 28.75 -8.31
CA SER A 144 -21.07 29.31 -8.53
C SER A 144 -20.13 29.09 -7.33
N SER A 145 -20.61 29.33 -6.11
CA SER A 145 -19.84 29.10 -4.87
C SER A 145 -19.48 27.61 -4.67
N ARG A 146 -20.42 26.69 -4.96
CA ARG A 146 -20.16 25.23 -4.89
C ARG A 146 -19.16 24.75 -5.93
N LYS A 147 -19.19 25.30 -7.15
CA LYS A 147 -18.20 25.02 -8.20
C LYS A 147 -16.81 25.51 -7.81
N MET A 148 -16.71 26.71 -7.24
CA MET A 148 -15.45 27.26 -6.72
C MET A 148 -14.86 26.43 -5.58
N CYS A 149 -15.66 26.02 -4.60
CA CYS A 149 -15.20 25.16 -3.51
C CYS A 149 -14.69 23.79 -4.02
N LYS A 150 -15.40 23.16 -4.96
CA LYS A 150 -14.95 21.89 -5.56
C LYS A 150 -13.66 22.05 -6.35
N MET A 151 -13.50 23.15 -7.08
CA MET A 151 -12.28 23.46 -7.83
C MET A 151 -11.09 23.72 -6.89
N PHE A 152 -11.29 24.51 -5.83
CA PHE A 152 -10.27 24.75 -4.83
C PHE A 152 -9.83 23.45 -4.13
N LEU A 153 -10.79 22.64 -3.70
CA LEU A 153 -10.52 21.34 -3.07
C LEU A 153 -9.76 20.40 -4.02
N TRP A 154 -10.13 20.38 -5.30
CA TRP A 154 -9.40 19.61 -6.32
C TRP A 154 -7.95 20.08 -6.47
N VAL A 155 -7.70 21.40 -6.55
CA VAL A 155 -6.34 21.96 -6.63
C VAL A 155 -5.53 21.58 -5.40
N VAL A 156 -6.11 21.71 -4.20
CA VAL A 156 -5.44 21.33 -2.94
C VAL A 156 -5.07 19.85 -2.94
N ILE A 157 -5.96 18.97 -3.39
CA ILE A 157 -5.69 17.52 -3.44
C ILE A 157 -4.61 17.20 -4.48
N VAL A 158 -4.62 17.85 -5.65
CA VAL A 158 -3.57 17.67 -6.67
C VAL A 158 -2.20 18.10 -6.14
N VAL A 159 -2.12 19.27 -5.50
CA VAL A 159 -0.88 19.77 -4.89
C VAL A 159 -0.41 18.82 -3.80
N LEU A 160 -1.30 18.39 -2.90
CA LEU A 160 -0.97 17.45 -1.84
C LEU A 160 -0.47 16.12 -2.41
N LEU A 161 -1.12 15.58 -3.44
CA LEU A 161 -0.73 14.35 -4.11
C LEU A 161 0.68 14.46 -4.70
N ALA A 162 0.97 15.56 -5.41
CA ALA A 162 2.29 15.81 -5.98
C ALA A 162 3.38 15.92 -4.90
N VAL A 163 3.10 16.66 -3.82
CA VAL A 163 4.02 16.77 -2.67
C VAL A 163 4.25 15.42 -2.03
N LEU A 164 3.22 14.60 -1.81
CA LEU A 164 3.37 13.27 -1.24
C LEU A 164 4.26 12.40 -2.14
N TYR A 165 3.97 12.28 -3.44
CA TYR A 165 4.82 11.51 -4.35
C TYR A 165 6.28 11.97 -4.32
N LEU A 166 6.53 13.28 -4.34
CA LEU A 166 7.89 13.83 -4.26
C LEU A 166 8.57 13.48 -2.94
N VAL A 167 7.87 13.64 -1.80
CA VAL A 167 8.42 13.34 -0.48
C VAL A 167 8.74 11.85 -0.35
N PHE A 168 7.79 10.96 -0.66
CA PHE A 168 8.02 9.51 -0.59
C PHE A 168 9.13 9.06 -1.53
N MET A 169 9.19 9.63 -2.74
CA MET A 169 10.27 9.36 -3.69
C MET A 169 11.63 9.79 -3.12
N VAL A 170 11.76 11.02 -2.60
CA VAL A 170 13.00 11.50 -1.96
C VAL A 170 13.40 10.64 -0.76
N LEU A 171 12.44 10.27 0.09
CA LEU A 171 12.70 9.41 1.25
C LEU A 171 13.16 8.01 0.83
N ALA A 172 12.57 7.45 -0.22
CA ALA A 172 12.99 6.17 -0.79
C ALA A 172 14.41 6.26 -1.35
N PHE A 173 14.77 7.33 -2.08
CA PHE A 173 16.14 7.52 -2.57
C PHE A 173 17.17 7.78 -1.47
N ARG A 174 16.74 8.35 -0.33
CA ARG A 174 17.60 8.54 0.84
C ARG A 174 17.75 7.27 1.68
N GLY A 175 16.99 6.21 1.39
CA GLY A 175 17.04 4.96 2.15
C GLY A 175 16.64 5.14 3.62
N VAL A 176 15.67 6.03 3.90
CA VAL A 176 15.22 6.27 5.28
C VAL A 176 14.35 5.09 5.73
N ASN A 177 14.76 4.43 6.81
CA ASN A 177 13.99 3.35 7.43
C ASN A 177 12.99 3.89 8.45
N GLY A 178 11.71 3.93 8.07
CA GLY A 178 10.59 4.22 8.96
C GLY A 178 10.38 3.17 10.06
N ASN A 179 10.93 1.96 9.90
CA ASN A 179 10.90 0.91 10.92
C ASN A 179 11.70 1.29 12.18
N ASP A 180 12.66 2.21 12.09
CA ASP A 180 13.45 2.66 13.24
C ASP A 180 12.63 3.50 14.23
N HIS A 181 11.52 4.06 13.75
CA HIS A 181 10.59 4.88 14.55
C HIS A 181 9.38 4.10 15.07
N CYS A 182 9.28 2.79 14.81
CA CYS A 182 8.06 2.03 15.03
C CYS A 182 8.31 0.55 15.35
N SER A 183 8.12 0.17 16.61
CA SER A 183 8.29 -1.21 17.07
C SER A 183 7.20 -2.17 16.57
N TRP A 184 6.00 -1.67 16.24
CA TRP A 184 4.86 -2.48 15.79
C TRP A 184 4.78 -2.67 14.28
N CYS A 185 5.57 -1.92 13.50
CA CYS A 185 5.48 -1.91 12.05
C CYS A 185 5.81 -3.28 11.44
N ARG A 186 6.78 -4.00 12.02
CA ARG A 186 7.13 -5.36 11.58
C ARG A 186 5.99 -6.37 11.81
N SER A 187 5.31 -6.26 12.95
CA SER A 187 4.16 -7.12 13.27
C SER A 187 2.94 -6.84 12.40
N PHE A 188 2.86 -5.64 11.82
CA PHE A 188 1.76 -5.22 10.96
C PHE A 188 1.83 -5.86 9.56
N SER A 189 3.02 -6.05 9.01
CA SER A 189 3.21 -6.77 7.73
C SER A 189 3.47 -8.26 7.91
N CYS A 190 3.80 -8.74 9.11
CA CYS A 190 3.88 -10.17 9.37
C CYS A 190 3.73 -10.48 10.86
N ALA A 191 2.71 -11.27 11.20
CA ALA A 191 2.49 -11.74 12.57
C ALA A 191 3.10 -13.15 12.74
N PRO A 192 4.01 -13.39 13.69
CA PRO A 192 4.60 -14.71 13.90
C PRO A 192 3.55 -15.71 14.38
N SER A 193 3.57 -16.94 13.82
CA SER A 193 2.60 -18.00 14.12
C SER A 193 3.30 -19.36 14.24
N SER A 194 2.65 -20.35 14.87
CA SER A 194 3.18 -21.71 15.00
C SER A 194 3.46 -22.40 13.66
N HIS A 195 2.82 -21.92 12.58
CA HIS A 195 2.95 -22.48 11.24
C HIS A 195 3.85 -21.67 10.29
N TRP A 196 4.28 -20.45 10.67
CA TRP A 196 5.16 -19.63 9.84
C TRP A 196 5.98 -18.62 10.66
N ASN A 197 7.23 -18.43 10.24
CA ASN A 197 8.13 -17.43 10.83
C ASN A 197 8.22 -16.20 9.93
N CYS A 198 8.06 -15.04 10.53
CA CYS A 198 8.20 -13.73 9.89
C CYS A 198 9.66 -13.32 9.66
N GLY A 199 10.54 -14.31 9.47
CA GLY A 199 11.94 -14.09 9.15
C GLY A 199 12.07 -13.24 7.90
N GLY A 200 12.69 -12.08 8.06
CA GLY A 200 13.26 -11.30 6.97
C GLY A 200 14.19 -12.21 6.16
N GLY A 201 13.91 -12.45 4.88
CA GLY A 201 14.94 -12.95 3.98
C GLY A 201 16.15 -12.02 4.05
N SER A 202 17.29 -12.60 4.41
CA SER A 202 18.65 -12.06 4.39
C SER A 202 18.89 -10.77 5.18
N ASN A 203 19.70 -10.87 6.24
CA ASN A 203 20.10 -9.83 7.20
C ASN A 203 19.28 -9.71 8.50
N SER A 204 18.72 -10.82 8.98
CA SER A 204 19.28 -11.21 10.29
C SER A 204 20.74 -11.49 9.98
N HIS A 205 21.66 -10.59 10.30
CA HIS A 205 23.00 -11.08 10.57
C HIS A 205 22.77 -12.17 11.60
N SER A 206 22.85 -13.43 11.17
CA SER A 206 22.95 -14.58 12.04
C SER A 206 24.03 -14.19 13.05
N ILE A 207 23.66 -13.76 14.26
CA ILE A 207 24.66 -13.26 15.19
C ILE A 207 25.32 -14.53 15.72
N CYS A 208 26.44 -14.89 15.13
CA CYS A 208 27.26 -15.98 15.62
C CYS A 208 28.36 -15.43 16.50
N LYS A 209 28.48 -15.97 17.71
CA LYS A 209 29.69 -15.82 18.53
C LYS A 209 30.70 -16.83 18.05
N TYR A 210 31.94 -16.38 17.83
CA TYR A 210 33.03 -17.27 17.46
C TYR A 210 34.15 -17.20 18.51
N MET A 211 34.77 -18.35 18.78
CA MET A 211 35.96 -18.47 19.62
C MET A 211 37.03 -19.25 18.85
N ILE A 212 38.22 -18.65 18.69
CA ILE A 212 39.33 -19.26 17.94
C ILE A 212 40.35 -19.82 18.93
N ARG A 213 40.70 -21.10 18.77
CA ARG A 213 41.81 -21.78 19.46
C ARG A 213 42.72 -22.43 18.43
N GLY A 214 43.84 -21.79 18.12
CA GLY A 214 44.81 -22.29 17.13
C GLY A 214 44.19 -22.40 15.73
N THR A 215 44.10 -23.62 15.19
CA THR A 215 43.48 -23.93 13.89
C THR A 215 41.99 -24.28 13.99
N THR A 216 41.38 -24.17 15.16
CA THR A 216 39.98 -24.50 15.39
C THR A 216 39.15 -23.26 15.73
N MET A 217 37.94 -23.17 15.17
CA MET A 217 36.96 -22.12 15.42
C MET A 217 35.67 -22.75 15.93
N LEU A 218 35.28 -22.42 17.16
CA LEU A 218 33.96 -22.72 17.70
C LEU A 218 33.00 -21.62 17.30
N LEU A 219 32.00 -21.94 16.49
CA LEU A 219 30.94 -21.02 16.06
C LEU A 219 29.65 -21.36 16.81
N THR A 220 29.00 -20.36 17.41
CA THR A 220 27.77 -20.52 18.18
C THR A 220 26.71 -19.56 17.67
N CYS A 221 25.60 -20.09 17.18
CA CYS A 221 24.49 -19.31 16.67
C CYS A 221 23.62 -18.79 17.82
N GLU A 222 23.40 -17.48 17.90
CA GLU A 222 22.64 -16.86 19.00
C GLU A 222 21.12 -17.09 18.89
N SER A 223 20.61 -17.35 17.68
CA SER A 223 19.17 -17.57 17.45
C SER A 223 18.67 -18.94 17.94
N ASN A 224 19.47 -19.99 17.77
CA ASN A 224 19.09 -21.37 18.04
C ASN A 224 20.00 -22.08 19.07
N GLN A 225 21.02 -21.39 19.59
CA GLN A 225 22.03 -21.91 20.53
C GLN A 225 22.80 -23.14 20.03
N ARG A 226 22.79 -23.43 18.72
CA ARG A 226 23.64 -24.47 18.13
C ARG A 226 25.09 -24.00 18.10
N SER A 227 25.99 -24.92 18.44
CA SER A 227 27.43 -24.69 18.32
C SER A 227 28.10 -25.81 17.53
N GLN A 228 29.06 -25.44 16.68
CA GLN A 228 29.84 -26.37 15.86
C GLN A 228 31.28 -25.89 15.76
N ILE A 229 32.21 -26.86 15.69
CA ILE A 229 33.65 -26.60 15.60
C ILE A 229 34.09 -26.82 14.16
N TYR A 230 34.74 -25.82 13.58
CA TYR A 230 35.37 -25.87 12.27
C TYR A 230 36.89 -25.90 12.44
N SER A 231 37.61 -26.61 11.55
CA SER A 231 39.08 -26.69 11.56
C SER A 231 39.63 -26.19 10.22
N GLY A 232 40.56 -25.23 10.25
CA GLY A 232 41.13 -24.65 9.03
C GLY A 232 41.71 -23.24 9.20
N THR A 233 41.97 -22.58 8.09
CA THR A 233 42.34 -21.16 8.00
C THR A 233 41.09 -20.34 7.71
N PHE A 234 40.78 -19.37 8.59
CA PHE A 234 39.50 -18.65 8.55
C PHE A 234 39.68 -17.23 7.97
N SER A 235 38.81 -16.85 7.05
CA SER A 235 38.69 -15.48 6.52
C SER A 235 37.35 -14.87 6.95
N LEU A 236 37.23 -13.54 6.96
CA LEU A 236 36.00 -12.85 7.39
C LEU A 236 34.77 -13.25 6.55
N SER A 237 34.97 -13.52 5.26
CA SER A 237 33.92 -14.00 4.35
C SER A 237 33.50 -15.43 4.66
N SER A 238 34.45 -16.32 4.96
CA SER A 238 34.16 -17.73 5.30
C SER A 238 33.39 -17.86 6.62
N ILE A 239 33.66 -16.99 7.61
CA ILE A 239 32.93 -17.00 8.90
C ILE A 239 31.44 -16.69 8.70
N LYS A 240 31.13 -15.77 7.78
CA LYS A 240 29.74 -15.39 7.48
C LYS A 240 28.98 -16.54 6.85
N GLU A 241 29.61 -17.23 5.91
CA GLU A 241 29.05 -18.39 5.20
C GLU A 241 28.78 -19.57 6.16
N PHE A 242 29.74 -19.92 7.03
CA PHE A 242 29.53 -20.95 8.05
C PHE A 242 28.47 -20.58 9.08
N CYS A 243 28.32 -19.29 9.39
CA CYS A 243 27.30 -18.83 10.32
C CYS A 243 25.88 -18.94 9.73
N ASP A 244 25.73 -18.62 8.45
CA ASP A 244 24.45 -18.78 7.75
C ASP A 244 24.08 -20.26 7.59
N GLU A 245 25.05 -21.14 7.36
CA GLU A 245 24.84 -22.59 7.34
C GLU A 245 24.41 -23.14 8.71
N LEU A 246 25.08 -22.72 9.79
CA LEU A 246 24.80 -23.19 11.16
C LEU A 246 23.46 -22.66 11.72
N CYS A 247 23.06 -21.46 11.31
CA CYS A 247 21.83 -20.80 11.74
C CYS A 247 20.61 -21.08 10.85
N SER A 248 20.80 -21.78 9.73
CA SER A 248 19.71 -22.33 8.90
C SER A 248 18.98 -23.50 9.59
#